data_AF-A0A931Z9T5-F1
#
_entry.id   AF-A0A931Z9T5-F1
#
_cell.length_a   1.000
_cell.length_b   1.000
_cell.length_c   1.000
_cell.angle_alpha   90.00
_cell.angle_beta   90.00
_cell.angle_gamma   90.00
#
_symmetry.space_group_name_H-M   'P 1'
#
loop_
_entity.id
_entity.type
_entity.pdbx_description
1 polymer ?
#
loop_
_entity_poly.entity_id
_entity_poly.type
_entity_poly.pdbx_seq_one_letter_code
_entity_poly.pdbx_strand_id
1 'polypeptide(L)'
;MGPDIFDTHVDGAVLISSAFAQARTSGKQVLLLVSANWCPWTRRLHSILHGTPALQRRLNERYVLVYLDANTRRDRQRNASVLARLGDPQKRFGIPVFVLLDADGKVAETRETQSIAAPDDAEVATRLSRLLLVQDD
;
A
#
# COMPACT_ATOMS: atom_id res chain seq x y z
N MET A 1 -9.25 16.86 -9.55
CA MET A 1 -8.59 15.64 -9.03
C MET A 1 -7.71 15.10 -10.16
N GLY A 2 -6.42 14.81 -9.91
CA GLY A 2 -5.51 14.28 -10.94
C GLY A 2 -5.85 12.84 -11.39
N PRO A 3 -5.03 12.21 -12.25
CA PRO A 3 -5.27 10.85 -12.73
C PRO A 3 -5.37 9.84 -11.58
N ASP A 4 -6.02 8.72 -11.87
CA ASP A 4 -6.22 7.65 -10.90
C ASP A 4 -4.89 6.95 -10.58
N ILE A 5 -4.69 6.69 -9.28
CA ILE A 5 -3.53 5.98 -8.73
C ILE A 5 -3.84 4.47 -8.64
N PHE A 6 -5.09 4.14 -8.32
CA PHE A 6 -5.59 2.79 -8.17
C PHE A 6 -6.44 2.44 -9.39
N ASP A 7 -6.18 1.27 -9.97
CA ASP A 7 -7.06 0.70 -10.99
C ASP A 7 -8.39 0.28 -10.35
N THR A 8 -9.49 0.86 -10.82
CA THR A 8 -10.84 0.62 -10.28
C THR A 8 -11.59 -0.51 -10.99
N HIS A 9 -10.98 -1.13 -12.00
CA HIS A 9 -11.58 -2.19 -12.82
C HIS A 9 -10.96 -3.57 -12.56
N VAL A 10 -9.69 -3.63 -12.16
CA VAL A 10 -9.03 -4.92 -11.87
C VAL A 10 -9.48 -5.49 -10.52
N ASP A 11 -9.67 -6.81 -10.46
CA ASP A 11 -9.96 -7.55 -9.23
C ASP A 11 -8.71 -7.59 -8.32
N GLY A 12 -8.88 -7.25 -7.05
CA GLY A 12 -7.80 -7.25 -6.06
C GLY A 12 -7.12 -8.61 -5.86
N ALA A 13 -7.86 -9.72 -5.99
CA ALA A 13 -7.29 -11.06 -5.90
C ALA A 13 -6.37 -11.36 -7.11
N VAL A 14 -6.73 -10.86 -8.30
CA VAL A 14 -5.88 -10.98 -9.50
C VAL A 14 -4.60 -10.15 -9.34
N LEU A 15 -4.70 -8.93 -8.80
CA LEU A 15 -3.53 -8.09 -8.50
C LEU A 15 -2.58 -8.80 -7.52
N ILE A 16 -3.11 -9.30 -6.41
CA ILE A 16 -2.31 -9.98 -5.38
C ILE A 16 -1.68 -11.26 -5.93
N SER A 17 -2.43 -12.08 -6.68
CA SER A 17 -1.89 -13.30 -7.30
C SER A 17 -0.75 -12.98 -8.27
N SER A 18 -0.89 -11.92 -9.07
CA SER A 18 0.13 -11.48 -10.02
C SER A 18 1.38 -10.97 -9.29
N ALA A 19 1.17 -10.25 -8.19
CA ALA A 19 2.26 -9.77 -7.34
C ALA A 19 3.04 -10.94 -6.71
N PHE A 20 2.36 -12.02 -6.29
CA PHE A 20 3.05 -13.21 -5.79
C PHE A 20 3.85 -13.94 -6.87
N ALA A 21 3.34 -14.01 -8.10
CA ALA A 21 4.10 -14.57 -9.21
C ALA A 21 5.39 -13.77 -9.46
N GLN A 22 5.31 -12.43 -9.44
CA GLN A 22 6.48 -11.56 -9.58
C GLN A 22 7.43 -11.63 -8.36
N ALA A 23 6.88 -11.70 -7.15
CA ALA A 23 7.64 -11.78 -5.92
C ALA A 23 8.51 -13.05 -5.87
N ARG A 24 7.95 -14.18 -6.31
CA ARG A 24 8.67 -15.48 -6.40
C ARG A 24 9.85 -15.43 -7.36
N THR A 25 9.72 -14.77 -8.51
CA THR A 25 10.81 -14.66 -9.49
C THR A 25 11.86 -13.64 -9.09
N SER A 26 11.49 -12.62 -8.33
CA SER A 26 12.36 -11.51 -7.95
C SER A 26 12.92 -11.59 -6.52
N GLY A 27 12.51 -12.58 -5.73
CA GLY A 27 12.93 -12.74 -4.33
C GLY A 27 12.42 -11.63 -3.40
N LYS A 28 11.28 -11.01 -3.73
CA LYS A 28 10.72 -9.85 -3.01
C LYS A 28 9.53 -10.24 -2.15
N GLN A 29 9.17 -9.37 -1.21
CA GLN A 29 7.93 -9.51 -0.43
C GLN A 29 6.77 -8.79 -1.13
N VAL A 30 5.52 -9.17 -0.86
CA VAL A 30 4.34 -8.46 -1.38
C VAL A 30 3.88 -7.43 -0.35
N LEU A 31 3.87 -6.16 -0.74
CA LEU A 31 3.38 -5.05 0.09
C LEU A 31 2.15 -4.45 -0.58
N LEU A 32 1.03 -4.43 0.12
CA LEU A 32 -0.19 -3.78 -0.35
C LEU A 32 -0.26 -2.36 0.20
N LEU A 33 -0.63 -1.41 -0.66
CA LEU A 33 -1.16 -0.11 -0.26
C LEU A 33 -2.67 -0.18 -0.43
N VAL A 34 -3.42 -0.23 0.67
CA VAL A 34 -4.88 -0.27 0.66
C VAL A 34 -5.40 1.15 0.77
N SER A 35 -6.03 1.66 -0.29
CA SER A 35 -6.60 3.03 -0.29
C SER A 35 -7.59 3.27 -1.43
N ALA A 36 -7.92 4.53 -1.71
CA ALA A 36 -8.83 4.94 -2.78
C ALA A 36 -8.41 6.27 -3.42
N ASN A 37 -8.72 6.45 -4.71
CA ASN A 37 -8.37 7.64 -5.52
C ASN A 37 -8.90 8.97 -4.96
N TRP A 38 -9.97 8.94 -4.16
CA TRP A 38 -10.56 10.14 -3.56
C TRP A 38 -9.84 10.65 -2.32
N CYS A 39 -8.97 9.85 -1.70
CA CYS A 39 -8.31 10.22 -0.44
C CYS A 39 -7.18 11.25 -0.67
N PRO A 40 -7.26 12.48 -0.12
CA PRO A 40 -6.23 13.49 -0.28
C PRO A 40 -4.87 13.04 0.26
N TRP A 41 -4.87 12.38 1.42
CA TRP A 41 -3.65 11.87 2.03
C TRP A 41 -2.97 10.79 1.18
N THR A 42 -3.75 9.97 0.48
CA THR A 42 -3.21 8.97 -0.46
C THR A 42 -2.50 9.61 -1.65
N ARG A 43 -3.04 10.70 -2.17
CA ARG A 43 -2.41 11.43 -3.28
C ARG A 43 -1.12 12.12 -2.85
N ARG A 44 -1.10 12.68 -1.64
CA ARG A 44 0.12 13.25 -1.05
C ARG A 44 1.18 12.16 -0.84
N LEU A 45 0.83 11.04 -0.21
CA LEU A 45 1.73 9.91 0.00
C LEU A 45 2.29 9.36 -1.33
N HIS A 46 1.44 9.21 -2.35
CA HIS A 46 1.86 8.80 -3.68
C HIS A 46 2.84 9.81 -4.30
N SER A 47 2.54 11.11 -4.21
CA SER A 47 3.45 12.16 -4.71
C SER A 47 4.82 12.10 -4.04
N ILE A 48 4.85 11.88 -2.73
CA ILE A 48 6.10 11.77 -1.97
C ILE A 48 6.89 10.50 -2.37
N LEU A 49 6.20 9.37 -2.50
CA LEU A 49 6.81 8.10 -2.88
C LEU A 49 7.46 8.19 -4.27
N HIS A 50 6.77 8.77 -5.26
CA HIS A 50 7.29 8.94 -6.62
C HIS A 50 8.23 10.14 -6.78
N GLY A 51 8.11 11.15 -5.93
CA GLY A 51 8.99 12.32 -5.89
C GLY A 51 10.31 12.09 -5.16
N THR A 52 10.49 10.92 -4.52
CA THR A 52 11.69 10.57 -3.75
C THR A 52 12.40 9.36 -4.35
N PRO A 53 13.28 9.52 -5.36
CA PRO A 53 13.89 8.39 -6.10
C PRO A 53 14.62 7.38 -5.22
N ALA A 54 15.28 7.83 -4.15
CA ALA A 54 15.98 6.95 -3.22
C ALA A 54 15.02 6.03 -2.44
N LEU A 55 13.86 6.56 -2.02
CA LEU A 55 12.82 5.78 -1.35
C LEU A 55 12.18 4.79 -2.32
N GLN A 56 11.81 5.25 -3.51
CA GLN A 56 11.21 4.41 -4.54
C GLN A 56 12.13 3.24 -4.93
N ARG A 57 13.42 3.50 -5.10
CA ARG A 57 14.40 2.46 -5.41
C ARG A 57 14.45 1.39 -4.32
N ARG A 58 14.59 1.80 -3.05
CA ARG A 58 14.65 0.86 -1.92
C ARG A 58 13.37 0.06 -1.73
N LEU A 59 12.21 0.69 -1.98
CA LEU A 59 10.94 -0.03 -2.00
C LEU A 59 10.90 -1.07 -3.12
N ASN A 60 11.32 -0.69 -4.33
CA ASN A 60 11.35 -1.60 -5.47
C ASN A 60 12.36 -2.73 -5.31
N GLU A 61 13.45 -2.54 -4.57
CA GLU A 61 14.42 -3.59 -4.26
C GLU A 61 13.81 -4.66 -3.34
N ARG A 62 12.93 -4.26 -2.42
CA ARG A 62 12.42 -5.14 -1.35
C ARG A 62 11.03 -5.69 -1.58
N TYR A 63 10.18 -4.91 -2.25
CA TYR A 63 8.75 -5.19 -2.36
C TYR A 63 8.26 -5.21 -3.80
N VAL A 64 7.27 -6.07 -4.05
CA VAL A 64 6.28 -5.86 -5.09
C VAL A 64 5.14 -5.05 -4.46
N LEU A 65 5.08 -3.75 -4.78
CA LEU A 65 4.06 -2.85 -4.26
C LEU A 65 2.76 -2.97 -5.08
N VAL A 66 1.65 -3.31 -4.41
CA VAL A 66 0.33 -3.45 -5.01
C VAL A 66 -0.58 -2.33 -4.52
N TYR A 67 -1.19 -1.61 -5.45
CA TYR A 67 -2.21 -0.60 -5.15
C TYR A 67 -3.58 -1.27 -5.12
N LEU A 68 -4.09 -1.58 -3.92
CA LEU A 68 -5.39 -2.24 -3.74
C LEU A 68 -6.48 -1.21 -3.48
N ASP A 69 -7.41 -1.07 -4.44
CA ASP A 69 -8.54 -0.15 -4.30
C ASP A 69 -9.55 -0.63 -3.26
N ALA A 70 -9.88 0.24 -2.31
CA ALA A 70 -10.82 0.01 -1.21
C ALA A 70 -11.91 1.11 -1.20
N ASN A 71 -12.29 1.61 -2.37
CA ASN A 71 -13.25 2.70 -2.51
C ASN A 71 -14.70 2.29 -2.18
N THR A 72 -15.01 2.25 -0.89
CA THR A 72 -16.37 1.97 -0.38
C THR A 72 -17.37 3.12 -0.53
N ARG A 73 -16.92 4.31 -0.94
CA ARG A 73 -17.80 5.48 -1.15
C ARG A 73 -18.66 5.36 -2.41
N ARG A 74 -18.11 4.73 -3.47
CA ARG A 74 -18.82 4.50 -4.74
C ARG A 74 -19.32 3.07 -4.87
N ASP A 75 -18.51 2.11 -4.44
CA ASP A 75 -18.85 0.68 -4.51
C ASP A 75 -18.51 0.01 -3.19
N ARG A 76 -19.56 -0.34 -2.42
CA ARG A 76 -19.40 -1.00 -1.12
C ARG A 76 -18.83 -2.42 -1.24
N GLN A 77 -18.89 -3.04 -2.42
CA GLN A 77 -18.39 -4.39 -2.66
C GLN A 77 -16.97 -4.40 -3.24
N ARG A 78 -16.40 -3.23 -3.55
CA ARG A 78 -15.06 -3.11 -4.13
C ARG A 78 -14.04 -3.87 -3.26
N ASN A 79 -13.52 -4.97 -3.80
CA ASN A 79 -12.56 -5.86 -3.16
C ASN A 79 -12.97 -6.36 -1.75
N ALA A 80 -14.26 -6.38 -1.41
CA ALA A 80 -14.73 -6.67 -0.06
C ALA A 80 -14.23 -8.02 0.49
N SER A 81 -14.27 -9.09 -0.33
CA SER A 81 -13.77 -10.42 0.06
C SER A 81 -12.27 -10.43 0.31
N VAL A 82 -11.49 -9.67 -0.47
CA VAL A 82 -10.04 -9.53 -0.28
C VAL A 82 -9.76 -8.74 0.99
N LEU A 83 -10.43 -7.60 1.19
CA LEU A 83 -10.27 -6.75 2.37
C LEU A 83 -10.62 -7.51 3.67
N ALA A 84 -11.67 -8.33 3.65
CA ALA A 84 -12.03 -9.20 4.77
C ALA A 84 -10.93 -10.21 5.11
N ARG A 85 -10.30 -10.82 4.10
CA ARG A 85 -9.14 -11.72 4.29
C ARG A 85 -7.91 -11.01 4.86
N LEU A 86 -7.77 -9.72 4.58
CA LEU A 86 -6.72 -8.87 5.15
C LEU A 86 -7.06 -8.35 6.56
N GLY A 87 -8.22 -8.72 7.12
CA GLY A 87 -8.67 -8.25 8.44
C GLY A 87 -9.26 -6.84 8.43
N ASP A 88 -9.74 -6.36 7.29
CA ASP A 88 -10.35 -5.04 7.11
C ASP A 88 -9.50 -3.87 7.68
N PRO A 89 -8.22 -3.75 7.28
CA PRO A 89 -7.30 -2.79 7.87
C PRO A 89 -7.78 -1.34 7.73
N GLN A 90 -8.50 -1.03 6.65
CA GLN A 90 -9.12 0.27 6.39
C GLN A 90 -10.19 0.67 7.40
N LYS A 91 -10.86 -0.30 8.04
CA LYS A 91 -11.85 -0.02 9.09
C LYS A 91 -11.19 0.36 10.41
N ARG A 92 -10.00 -0.19 10.69
CA ARG A 92 -9.27 0.02 11.93
C ARG A 92 -8.34 1.23 11.88
N PHE A 93 -7.63 1.41 10.76
CA PHE A 93 -6.56 2.42 10.62
C PHE A 93 -6.90 3.54 9.64
N GLY A 94 -8.03 3.44 8.95
CA GLY A 94 -8.36 4.33 7.84
C GLY A 94 -7.51 4.02 6.60
N ILE A 95 -7.53 4.96 5.65
CA ILE A 95 -6.76 4.87 4.40
C ILE A 95 -5.88 6.11 4.21
N PRO A 96 -4.67 5.96 3.62
CA PRO A 96 -4.04 4.71 3.19
C PRO A 96 -3.48 3.90 4.37
N VAL A 97 -3.41 2.59 4.19
CA VAL A 97 -2.73 1.66 5.12
C VAL A 97 -1.89 0.66 4.33
N PHE A 98 -0.70 0.35 4.84
CA PHE A 98 0.17 -0.66 4.23
C PHE A 98 -0.06 -2.02 4.88
N VAL A 99 -0.06 -3.09 4.08
CA VAL A 99 -0.22 -4.47 4.55
C VAL A 99 0.87 -5.33 3.93
N LEU A 100 1.77 -5.84 4.75
CA LEU A 100 2.81 -6.77 4.33
C LEU A 100 2.24 -8.19 4.36
N LEU A 101 2.40 -8.93 3.27
CA LEU A 101 2.02 -10.32 3.20
C LEU A 101 3.23 -11.25 3.36
N ASP A 102 3.03 -12.37 4.04
CA ASP A 102 3.99 -13.47 4.08
C ASP A 102 3.98 -14.29 2.77
N ALA A 103 4.83 -15.32 2.70
CA ALA A 103 4.95 -16.17 1.53
C ALA A 103 3.68 -17.00 1.20
N ASP A 104 2.81 -17.20 2.18
CA ASP A 104 1.53 -17.92 2.06
C ASP A 104 0.36 -16.99 1.71
N GLY A 105 0.61 -15.68 1.62
CA GLY A 105 -0.44 -14.69 1.36
C GLY A 105 -1.24 -14.26 2.59
N LYS A 106 -0.76 -14.57 3.80
CA LYS A 106 -1.37 -14.09 5.04
C LYS A 106 -0.76 -12.74 5.44
N VAL A 107 -1.50 -11.99 6.24
CA VAL A 107 -1.02 -10.71 6.77
C VAL A 107 0.10 -10.97 7.77
N ALA A 108 1.33 -10.57 7.42
CA ALA A 108 2.47 -10.57 8.33
C ALA A 108 2.45 -9.33 9.21
N GLU A 109 2.16 -8.16 8.63
CA GLU A 109 2.18 -6.89 9.34
C GLU A 109 1.21 -5.90 8.70
N THR A 110 0.60 -5.03 9.52
CA THR A 110 -0.18 -3.88 9.05
C THR A 110 0.44 -2.61 9.61
N ARG A 111 0.72 -1.65 8.73
CA ARG A 111 1.41 -0.40 9.04
C ARG A 111 0.50 0.77 8.71
N GLU A 112 -0.03 1.40 9.75
CA GLU A 112 -0.86 2.60 9.61
C GLU A 112 -0.03 3.81 9.18
N THR A 113 -0.66 4.80 8.55
CA THR A 113 0.06 5.97 7.97
C THR A 113 -0.26 7.28 8.67
N GLN A 114 -1.08 7.28 9.71
CA GLN A 114 -1.40 8.48 10.47
C GLN A 114 -0.19 8.94 11.30
N SER A 115 0.58 8.02 11.90
CA SER A 115 1.78 8.38 12.68
C SER A 115 2.88 9.08 11.88
N ILE A 116 2.92 8.83 10.56
CA ILE A 116 3.93 9.43 9.67
C ILE A 116 3.50 10.78 9.09
N ALA A 117 2.27 11.23 9.34
CA ALA A 117 1.78 12.51 8.85
C ALA A 117 2.54 13.67 9.49
N ALA A 118 3.00 14.60 8.65
CA ALA A 118 3.66 15.84 9.06
C ALA A 118 3.31 16.97 8.07
N PRO A 119 3.50 18.25 8.43
CA PRO A 119 3.32 19.37 7.50
C PRO A 119 4.32 19.34 6.34
N ASP A 120 5.55 18.90 6.59
CA ASP A 120 6.64 18.86 5.62
C ASP A 120 6.74 17.50 4.90
N ASP A 121 6.92 17.52 3.59
CA ASP A 121 6.97 16.31 2.76
C ASP A 121 8.29 15.53 2.93
N ALA A 122 9.41 16.21 3.21
CA ALA A 122 10.69 15.53 3.44
C ALA A 122 10.69 14.79 4.78
N GLU A 123 10.02 15.35 5.79
CA GLU A 123 9.77 14.67 7.05
C GLU A 123 8.87 13.44 6.85
N VAL A 124 7.77 13.56 6.11
CA VAL A 124 6.93 12.41 5.76
C VAL A 124 7.75 11.35 5.01
N ALA A 125 8.58 11.73 4.04
CA ALA A 125 9.43 10.80 3.30
C ALA A 125 10.40 10.04 4.22
N THR A 126 10.98 10.74 5.20
CA THR A 126 11.88 10.15 6.20
C THR A 126 11.14 9.16 7.09
N ARG A 127 9.97 9.53 7.61
CA ARG A 127 9.14 8.66 8.45
C ARG A 127 8.61 7.45 7.67
N LEU A 128 8.20 7.64 6.41
CA LEU A 128 7.76 6.59 5.50
C LEU A 128 8.88 5.59 5.20
N SER A 129 10.10 6.08 4.96
CA SER A 129 11.29 5.24 4.78
C SER A 129 11.53 4.35 6.00
N ARG A 130 11.41 4.91 7.22
CA ARG A 130 11.53 4.13 8.47
C ARG A 130 10.42 3.09 8.58
N LEU A 131 9.17 3.50 8.40
CA LEU A 131 8.00 2.64 8.45
C LEU A 131 8.11 1.43 7.51
N LEU A 132 8.66 1.63 6.30
CA LEU A 132 8.66 0.60 5.27
C LEU A 132 9.96 -0.20 5.17
N LEU A 133 11.10 0.36 5.57
CA LEU A 133 12.41 -0.20 5.23
C LEU A 133 13.30 -0.50 6.43
N VAL A 134 12.96 -0.03 7.63
CA VAL A 134 13.69 -0.39 8.86
C VAL A 134 12.98 -1.59 9.48
N GLN A 135 13.70 -2.68 9.66
CA GLN A 135 13.35 -3.69 10.65
C GLN A 135 14.27 -3.39 11.83
N ASP A 136 13.74 -3.33 13.04
CA ASP A 136 14.57 -3.40 14.23
C ASP A 136 15.43 -4.68 14.12
N ASP A 137 16.75 -4.49 14.15
CA ASP A 137 17.77 -5.56 14.22
C ASP A 137 17.76 -6.17 15.63
#